data_AF-A0A1M6P070-F1
#
_entry.id   AF-A0A1M6P070-F1
#
_cell.length_a   1.000
_cell.length_b   1.000
_cell.length_c   1.000
_cell.angle_alpha   90.00
_cell.angle_beta   90.00
_cell.angle_gamma   90.00
#
_symmetry.space_group_name_H-M   'P 1'
#
loop_
_entity.id
_entity.type
_entity.pdbx_description
1 polymer ?
#
loop_
_entity_poly.entity_id
_entity_poly.type
_entity_poly.pdbx_seq_one_letter_code
_entity_poly.pdbx_strand_id
1 'polypeptide(L)' 'MDFGIHPEFQGKGYGKNLLRYLINNLLQEGFKYLNLAVTKENVKAYNLYKNFPFSVVGEFTVYML' A
#
# COMPACT_ATOMS: atom_id res chain seq x y z
N MET A 1 9.59 -1.14 -1.06
CA MET A 1 9.58 0.31 -0.77
C MET A 1 8.49 0.54 0.24
N ASP A 2 8.86 1.06 1.41
CA ASP A 2 7.89 1.42 2.43
C ASP A 2 7.46 2.87 2.23
N PHE A 3 6.19 3.17 2.47
CA PHE A 3 5.69 4.54 2.49
C PHE A 3 4.76 4.73 3.69
N GLY A 4 4.69 5.97 4.18
CA GLY A 4 3.87 6.31 5.33
C GLY A 4 3.49 7.77 5.33
N ILE A 5 2.39 8.07 6.04
CA ILE A 5 1.96 9.45 6.31
C ILE A 5 2.23 9.73 7.77
N HIS A 6 2.93 10.83 8.04
CA HIS A 6 3.20 11.29 9.41
C HIS A 6 1.88 11.36 10.22
N PRO A 7 1.86 10.90 11.49
CA PRO A 7 0.62 10.74 12.26
C PRO A 7 -0.33 11.95 12.25
N GLU A 8 0.21 13.16 12.36
CA GLU A 8 -0.54 14.43 12.37
C GLU A 8 -1.26 14.76 11.04
N PHE A 9 -0.91 14.04 9.98
CA PHE A 9 -1.44 14.22 8.63
C PHE A 9 -2.33 13.03 8.21
N GLN A 10 -2.51 12.02 9.06
CA GLN A 10 -3.38 10.88 8.77
C GLN A 10 -4.87 11.28 8.82
N GLY A 11 -5.73 10.45 8.23
CA GLY A 11 -7.18 10.70 8.18
C GLY A 11 -7.63 11.80 7.20
N LYS A 12 -6.68 12.50 6.55
CA LYS A 12 -6.94 13.62 5.62
C LYS A 12 -6.91 13.21 4.13
N GLY A 13 -6.81 11.92 3.84
CA GLY A 13 -6.75 11.39 2.47
C GLY A 13 -5.36 11.39 1.82
N TYR A 14 -4.30 11.89 2.48
CA TYR A 14 -2.95 11.92 1.88
C TYR A 14 -2.40 10.54 1.51
N GLY A 15 -2.68 9.50 2.30
CA GLY A 15 -2.25 8.13 1.97
C GLY A 15 -2.85 7.64 0.65
N LYS A 16 -4.12 8.00 0.38
CA LYS A 16 -4.80 7.70 -0.88
C LYS A 16 -4.20 8.48 -2.04
N ASN A 17 -3.91 9.76 -1.84
CA ASN A 17 -3.31 10.59 -2.89
C ASN A 17 -1.89 10.13 -3.24
N LEU A 18 -1.07 9.84 -2.22
CA LEU A 18 0.29 9.32 -2.39
C LEU A 18 0.29 7.98 -3.12
N LEU A 19 -0.53 7.02 -2.69
CA LEU A 19 -0.60 5.71 -3.34
C LEU A 19 -1.06 5.80 -4.80
N ARG A 20 -2.03 6.68 -5.10
CA ARG A 20 -2.47 6.93 -6.48
C ARG A 20 -1.35 7.51 -7.34
N TYR A 21 -0.61 8.48 -6.80
CA TYR A 21 0.53 9.07 -7.49
C TYR A 21 1.60 8.00 -7.80
N LEU A 22 1.95 7.18 -6.80
CA LEU A 22 2.93 6.10 -6.96
C LEU A 22 2.51 5.09 -8.03
N ILE A 23 1.26 4.61 -7.99
CA ILE A 23 0.73 3.68 -8.99
C ILE A 23 0.81 4.28 -10.40
N ASN A 24 0.36 5.52 -10.58
CA ASN A 24 0.38 6.18 -11.88
C ASN A 24 1.80 6.36 -12.42
N ASN A 25 2.74 6.75 -11.56
CA ASN A 25 4.14 6.93 -11.93
C ASN A 25 4.77 5.60 -12.37
N LEU A 26 4.56 4.52 -11.60
CA LEU A 26 5.06 3.19 -11.95
C LEU A 26 4.45 2.68 -13.26
N LEU A 27 3.16 2.94 -13.52
CA LEU A 27 2.54 2.58 -14.79
C LEU A 27 3.15 3.36 -15.98
N GLN A 28 3.46 4.65 -15.78
CA GLN A 28 4.12 5.48 -16.80
C GLN A 28 5.55 5.01 -17.10
N GLU A 29 6.26 4.51 -16.08
CA GLU A 29 7.60 3.91 -16.22
C GLU A 29 7.57 2.49 -16.84
N GLY A 30 6.38 1.94 -17.14
CA GLY A 30 6.22 0.65 -17.81
C GLY A 30 6.22 -0.57 -16.89
N PHE A 31 6.07 -0.38 -15.57
CA PHE A 31 5.90 -1.49 -14.64
C PHE A 31 4.57 -2.19 -14.85
N LYS A 32 4.59 -3.52 -14.94
CA LYS A 32 3.40 -4.36 -15.16
C LYS A 32 2.73 -4.83 -13.87
N TYR A 33 3.50 -4.90 -12.78
CA TYR A 33 3.05 -5.46 -11.52
C TYR A 33 3.56 -4.61 -10.36
N LEU A 34 2.68 -4.37 -9.39
CA LEU A 34 3.00 -3.75 -8.11
C LEU A 34 2.45 -4.64 -7.01
N ASN A 35 3.33 -5.12 -6.14
CA ASN A 35 2.99 -5.94 -4.99
C ASN A 35 3.36 -5.21 -3.70
N LEU A 36 2.55 -5.40 -2.67
CA LEU A 36 2.79 -4.93 -1.32
C LEU A 36 2.32 -5.98 -0.33
N ALA A 37 3.04 -6.11 0.78
CA ALA A 37 2.65 -6.95 1.90
C ALA A 37 2.19 -6.05 3.06
N VAL A 38 1.18 -6.50 3.80
CA VAL A 38 0.66 -5.80 4.96
C VAL A 38 0.36 -6.82 6.05
N THR A 39 0.70 -6.49 7.29
CA THR A 39 0.36 -7.36 8.43
C THR A 39 -1.14 -7.26 8.74
N LYS A 40 -1.71 -8.30 9.34
CA LYS A 40 -3.15 -8.35 9.66
C LYS A 40 -3.55 -7.27 10.67
N GLU A 41 -2.62 -6.82 11.50
CA GLU A 41 -2.81 -5.81 12.53
C GLU A 41 -2.88 -4.40 11.93
N ASN A 42 -2.32 -4.19 10.74
CA ASN A 42 -2.34 -2.89 10.07
C ASN A 42 -3.63 -2.70 9.25
N VAL A 43 -4.76 -2.70 9.96
CA VAL A 43 -6.10 -2.56 9.40
C VAL A 43 -6.26 -1.25 8.62
N LYS A 44 -5.57 -0.18 9.04
CA LYS A 44 -5.59 1.11 8.33
C LYS A 44 -4.98 1.00 6.93
N ALA A 45 -3.79 0.39 6.80
CA ALA A 45 -3.14 0.21 5.51
C ALA A 45 -3.91 -0.79 4.64
N TYR A 46 -4.37 -1.91 5.21
CA TYR A 46 -5.20 -2.88 4.50
C TYR A 46 -6.45 -2.24 3.88
N ASN A 47 -7.19 -1.46 4.67
CA ASN A 47 -8.37 -0.74 4.18
C ASN A 47 -8.03 0.30 3.12
N LEU A 48 -6.87 0.97 3.22
CA LEU A 48 -6.39 1.87 2.17
C LEU A 48 -6.17 1.10 0.87
N TYR A 49 -5.42 -0.01 0.92
CA TYR A 49 -5.08 -0.81 -0.26
C TYR A 49 -6.31 -1.43 -0.95
N LYS A 50 -7.32 -1.85 -0.18
CA LYS A 50 -8.59 -2.36 -0.72
C LYS A 50 -9.34 -1.36 -1.63
N ASN A 51 -9.06 -0.06 -1.49
CA ASN A 51 -9.70 0.98 -2.33
C ASN A 51 -8.99 1.17 -3.68
N PHE A 52 -7.98 0.35 -3.98
CA PHE A 52 -7.22 0.34 -5.23
C PHE A 52 -7.39 -1.02 -5.91
N PRO A 53 -7.05 -1.15 -7.21
CA PRO A 53 -7.25 -2.39 -7.97
C PRO A 53 -6.23 -3.49 -7.63
N PHE A 54 -5.86 -3.63 -6.36
CA PHE A 54 -5.07 -4.74 -5.86
C PHE A 54 -5.98 -5.95 -5.62
N SER A 55 -5.42 -7.13 -5.85
CA SER A 55 -6.01 -8.41 -5.47
C SER A 55 -5.11 -9.06 -4.43
N VAL A 56 -5.72 -9.77 -3.47
CA VAL A 56 -4.96 -10.60 -2.52
C VAL A 56 -4.40 -11.81 -3.27
N VAL A 57 -3.08 -11.95 -3.28
CA VAL A 57 -2.38 -13.05 -3.98
C VAL A 57 -1.84 -14.14 -3.04
N GLY A 58 -1.84 -13.89 -1.73
CA GLY A 58 -1.41 -14.87 -0.73
C GLY A 58 -1.27 -14.28 0.67
N GLU A 59 -1.10 -15.17 1.65
CA GLU A 59 -0.78 -14.85 3.04
C GLU A 59 0.44 -15.67 3.45
N PHE A 60 1.33 -15.09 4.26
CA PHE A 60 2.53 -15.76 4.76
C PHE A 60 2.86 -15.29 6.18
N THR A 61 3.56 -16.15 6.92
CA THR A 61 4.10 -15.83 8.25
C THR A 61 5.60 -15.56 8.12
N VAL A 62 6.04 -14.43 8.67
CA VAL A 62 7.47 -14.08 8.74
C VAL A 62 8.03 -14.52 10.08
N TYR A 63 9.06 -15.36 10.05
CA TYR A 63 9.83 -15.72 11.23
C TYR A 63 11.09 -14.86 11.29
N MET A 64 11.31 -14.16 12.39
CA MET A 64 12.58 -13.49 12.69
C MET A 64 13.38 -14.41 13.61
N LEU A 65 14.57 -14.81 13.16
CA LEU A 65 15.51 -15.64 13.93
C LEU A 65 16.41 -14.76 14.81
#